data_AF-A0A3N5SYC8-F1
#
_entry.id   AF-A0A3N5SYC8-F1
#
_cell.length_a   1.000
_cell.length_b   1.000
_cell.length_c   1.000
_cell.angle_alpha   90.00
_cell.angle_beta   90.00
_cell.angle_gamma   90.00
#
_symmetry.space_group_name_H-M   'P 1'
#
loop_
_entity.id
_entity.type
_entity.pdbx_description
1 polymer ?
#
loop_
_entity_poly.entity_id
_entity_poly.type
_entity_poly.pdbx_seq_one_letter_code
_entity_poly.pdbx_strand_id
1 'polypeptide(L)'
;MSRLVLVLFLLVPLLSACGGDDEKDNKETITISGAFALYPMVVQWADEYQKSHQNVQFDISAGGAGKGMSDVLAGAVDVAMVSREIRTEETDQGAA
;
A
#
# COMPACT_ATOMS: atom_id res chain seq x y z
N MET A 1 -18.03 -52.64 17.26
CA MET A 1 -16.93 -52.19 16.37
C MET A 1 -17.35 -51.10 15.39
N SER A 2 -18.43 -51.26 14.60
CA SER A 2 -18.84 -50.28 13.56
C SER A 2 -19.17 -48.86 14.09
N ARG A 3 -19.78 -48.74 15.28
CA ARG A 3 -20.09 -47.43 15.90
C ARG A 3 -18.87 -46.68 16.46
N LEU A 4 -17.83 -47.40 16.89
CA LEU A 4 -16.61 -46.80 17.45
C LEU A 4 -15.72 -46.21 16.33
N VAL A 5 -15.68 -46.88 15.18
CA VAL A 5 -14.97 -46.42 13.96
C VAL A 5 -15.62 -45.15 13.41
N LEU A 6 -16.95 -45.05 13.46
CA LEU A 6 -17.70 -43.91 12.94
C LEU A 6 -17.52 -42.64 13.79
N VAL A 7 -17.34 -42.79 15.10
CA VAL A 7 -17.03 -41.66 16.02
C VAL A 7 -15.59 -41.18 15.83
N LEU A 8 -14.65 -42.09 15.59
CA LEU A 8 -13.24 -41.74 15.35
C LEU A 8 -13.06 -41.00 14.01
N PHE A 9 -13.81 -41.36 12.96
CA PHE A 9 -13.74 -40.71 11.65
C PHE A 9 -14.33 -39.28 11.65
N LEU A 10 -15.23 -38.97 12.58
CA LEU A 10 -15.88 -37.67 12.74
C LEU A 10 -15.10 -36.68 13.63
N LEU A 11 -14.17 -37.17 14.44
CA LEU A 11 -13.38 -36.37 15.39
C LEU A 11 -12.03 -35.88 14.83
N VAL A 12 -11.53 -36.50 13.76
CA VAL A 12 -10.26 -36.13 13.10
C VAL A 12 -10.31 -34.77 12.37
N PRO A 13 -11.41 -34.31 11.72
CA PRO A 13 -11.40 -33.00 11.05
C PRO A 13 -11.48 -31.82 12.02
N LEU A 14 -11.75 -32.03 13.32
CA LEU A 14 -11.80 -30.95 14.33
C LEU A 14 -10.40 -30.47 14.77
N LEU A 15 -9.34 -31.22 14.48
CA LEU A 15 -7.96 -30.88 14.83
C LEU A 15 -7.23 -30.07 13.74
N SER A 16 -7.81 -29.90 12.55
CA SER A 16 -7.22 -29.09 11.46
C SER A 16 -7.72 -27.64 11.44
N ALA A 17 -8.50 -27.21 12.43
CA ALA A 17 -9.08 -25.86 12.48
C ALA A 17 -8.25 -24.83 13.29
N CYS A 18 -7.05 -25.19 13.76
CA CYS A 18 -6.10 -24.28 14.39
C CYS A 18 -4.75 -24.40 13.69
N GLY A 19 -4.66 -23.81 12.51
CA GLY A 19 -3.44 -23.79 11.70
C GLY A 19 -3.50 -22.75 10.58
N GLY A 20 -4.21 -21.65 10.83
CA GLY A 20 -4.25 -20.49 9.96
C GLY A 20 -3.74 -19.29 10.73
N ASP A 21 -2.42 -19.21 10.93
CA ASP A 21 -1.78 -17.91 10.97
C ASP A 21 -1.92 -17.34 9.56
N ASP A 22 -3.13 -16.84 9.26
CA ASP A 22 -3.37 -15.87 8.21
C ASP A 22 -2.64 -14.58 8.61
N GLU A 23 -1.30 -14.60 8.65
CA GLU A 23 -0.52 -13.45 8.21
C GLU A 23 -0.89 -13.28 6.74
N LYS A 24 -2.05 -12.68 6.50
CA LYS A 24 -2.34 -12.01 5.25
C LYS A 24 -1.27 -10.95 5.17
N ASP A 25 -0.22 -11.30 4.44
CA ASP A 25 0.79 -10.43 3.88
C ASP A 25 0.03 -9.38 3.04
N ASN A 26 -0.54 -8.40 3.73
CA ASN A 26 -1.49 -7.45 3.19
C ASN A 26 -0.64 -6.46 2.41
N LYS A 27 -0.46 -6.77 1.13
CA LYS A 27 0.34 -5.95 0.23
C LYS A 27 -0.30 -4.58 0.14
N GLU A 28 0.35 -3.60 0.74
CA GLU A 28 -0.08 -2.21 0.74
C GLU A 28 0.61 -1.50 -0.41
N THR A 29 -0.17 -0.84 -1.27
CA THR A 29 0.38 -0.06 -2.39
C THR A 29 0.26 1.42 -2.07
N ILE A 30 1.38 2.14 -2.08
CA ILE A 30 1.44 3.59 -1.96
C ILE A 30 1.63 4.18 -3.35
N THR A 31 0.68 4.99 -3.79
CA THR A 31 0.66 5.66 -5.09
C THR A 31 1.20 7.08 -4.96
N ILE A 32 2.13 7.45 -5.85
CA ILE A 32 2.85 8.72 -5.81
C ILE A 32 2.88 9.34 -7.21
N SER A 33 2.58 10.64 -7.31
CA SER A 33 2.76 11.36 -8.57
C SER A 33 3.31 12.78 -8.40
N GLY A 34 3.94 13.33 -9.44
CA GLY A 34 4.21 14.78 -9.51
C GLY A 34 5.55 15.19 -10.09
N ALA A 35 6.26 16.08 -9.40
CA ALA A 35 7.45 16.79 -9.87
C ALA A 35 8.57 15.88 -10.42
N PHE A 36 8.96 16.10 -11.67
CA PHE A 36 10.09 15.41 -12.31
C PHE A 36 11.41 15.58 -11.54
N ALA A 37 11.62 16.75 -10.94
CA ALA A 37 12.84 17.04 -10.17
C ALA A 37 13.02 16.13 -8.94
N LEU A 38 11.92 15.63 -8.37
CA LEU A 38 11.95 14.78 -7.17
C LEU A 38 11.92 13.29 -7.51
N TYR A 39 11.52 12.94 -8.74
CA TYR A 39 11.28 11.54 -9.14
C TYR A 39 12.46 10.59 -8.87
N PRO A 40 13.72 10.89 -9.26
CA PRO A 40 14.83 9.96 -9.01
C PRO A 40 15.09 9.70 -7.52
N MET A 41 14.87 10.72 -6.69
CA MET A 41 15.07 10.64 -5.24
C MET A 41 13.96 9.79 -4.60
N VAL A 42 12.71 9.98 -4.99
CA VAL A 42 11.57 9.21 -4.47
C VAL A 42 11.66 7.73 -4.87
N VAL A 43 12.11 7.43 -6.10
CA VAL A 43 12.40 6.04 -6.52
C VAL A 43 13.45 5.40 -5.61
N GLN A 44 14.55 6.10 -5.33
CA GLN A 44 15.58 5.59 -4.41
C GLN A 44 15.01 5.35 -3.00
N TRP A 45 14.17 6.24 -2.49
CA TRP A 45 13.55 6.07 -1.17
C TRP A 45 12.59 4.88 -1.13
N ALA A 46 11.80 4.67 -2.18
CA ALA A 46 10.94 3.50 -2.32
C ALA A 46 11.77 2.21 -2.30
N ASP A 47 12.83 2.14 -3.10
CA ASP A 47 13.73 0.98 -3.15
C ASP A 47 14.37 0.69 -1.78
N GLU A 48 14.81 1.73 -1.06
CA GLU A 48 15.37 1.56 0.29
C GLU A 48 14.32 1.11 1.31
N TYR A 49 13.11 1.69 1.27
CA TYR A 49 12.03 1.36 2.21
C TYR A 49 11.55 -0.09 2.04
N GLN A 50 11.48 -0.56 0.80
CA GLN A 50 11.06 -1.94 0.49
C GLN A 50 12.01 -3.00 1.06
N LYS A 51 13.28 -2.68 1.31
CA LYS A 51 14.24 -3.65 1.89
C LYS A 51 13.83 -4.13 3.29
N SER A 52 13.19 -3.27 4.08
CA SER A 52 12.69 -3.60 5.42
C SER A 52 11.17 -3.81 5.48
N HIS A 53 10.44 -3.45 4.43
CA HIS A 53 8.97 -3.54 4.35
C HIS A 53 8.55 -4.22 3.06
N GLN A 54 8.76 -5.53 2.96
CA GLN A 54 8.52 -6.32 1.73
C GLN A 54 7.03 -6.38 1.34
N ASN A 55 6.13 -6.11 2.28
CA ASN A 55 4.70 -6.03 2.06
C ASN A 55 4.24 -4.66 1.51
N VAL A 56 5.14 -3.69 1.33
CA VAL A 56 4.80 -2.37 0.78
C VAL A 56 5.30 -2.25 -0.65
N GLN A 57 4.41 -1.87 -1.57
CA GLN A 57 4.70 -1.58 -2.96
C GLN A 57 4.52 -0.09 -3.23
N PHE A 58 5.35 0.46 -4.10
CA PHE A 58 5.19 1.84 -4.58
C PHE A 58 4.82 1.85 -6.07
N ASP A 59 3.85 2.68 -6.43
CA ASP A 59 3.53 3.06 -7.82
C ASP A 59 3.85 4.54 -7.98
N ILE A 60 4.90 4.86 -8.74
CA ILE A 60 5.46 6.21 -8.81
C ILE A 60 5.41 6.70 -10.25
N SER A 61 4.77 7.85 -10.46
CA SER A 61 4.70 8.50 -11.78
C SER A 61 5.21 9.95 -11.75
N ALA A 62 5.81 10.41 -12.84
CA ALA A 62 6.25 11.80 -12.98
C ALA A 62 5.38 12.54 -14.02
N GLY A 63 5.03 13.79 -13.72
CA GLY A 63 4.25 14.65 -14.61
C GLY A 63 4.27 16.14 -14.26
N GLY A 64 5.12 16.55 -13.33
CA GLY A 64 5.24 17.94 -12.85
C GLY A 64 4.48 18.20 -11.54
N ALA A 65 4.91 19.24 -10.82
CA ALA A 65 4.33 19.59 -9.50
C ALA A 65 2.83 19.91 -9.56
N GLY A 66 2.37 20.50 -10.67
CA GLY A 66 0.94 20.77 -10.90
C GLY A 66 0.12 19.49 -11.01
N LYS A 67 0.61 18.48 -11.76
CA LYS A 67 -0.05 17.16 -11.83
C LYS A 67 -0.12 16.51 -10.45
N GLY A 68 1.00 16.50 -9.71
CA GLY A 68 1.04 15.91 -8.37
C GLY A 68 -0.01 16.53 -7.43
N MET A 69 -0.08 17.86 -7.42
CA MET A 69 -1.08 18.57 -6.62
C MET A 69 -2.51 18.27 -7.07
N SER A 70 -2.78 18.29 -8.38
CA SER A 70 -4.10 17.93 -8.91
C SER A 70 -4.52 16.50 -8.54
N ASP A 71 -3.60 15.54 -8.65
CA ASP A 71 -3.88 14.13 -8.39
C ASP A 71 -4.18 13.90 -6.90
N VAL A 72 -3.41 14.48 -5.98
CA VAL A 72 -3.63 14.28 -4.54
C VAL A 72 -4.90 14.97 -4.05
N LEU A 73 -5.19 16.18 -4.54
CA LEU A 73 -6.45 16.88 -4.21
C LEU A 73 -7.68 16.15 -4.76
N ALA A 74 -7.53 15.44 -5.88
CA ALA A 74 -8.57 14.57 -6.43
C ALA A 74 -8.66 13.19 -5.73
N GLY A 75 -7.78 12.89 -4.78
CA GLY A 75 -7.69 11.59 -4.12
C GLY A 75 -7.24 10.45 -5.05
N ALA A 76 -6.57 10.77 -6.15
CA ALA A 76 -6.09 9.81 -7.14
C ALA A 76 -4.74 9.18 -6.75
N VAL A 77 -3.97 9.85 -5.90
CA VAL A 77 -2.72 9.35 -5.34
C VAL A 77 -2.64 9.61 -3.84
N ASP A 78 -1.86 8.81 -3.14
CA ASP A 78 -1.63 8.96 -1.70
C ASP A 78 -0.65 10.10 -1.38
N VAL A 79 0.35 10.31 -2.26
CA VAL A 79 1.41 11.31 -2.07
C VAL A 79 1.66 12.12 -3.34
N ALA A 80 1.72 13.44 -3.21
CA ALA A 80 2.16 14.34 -4.27
C ALA A 80 3.63 14.75 -4.13
N MET A 81 4.37 14.71 -5.24
CA MET A 81 5.68 15.35 -5.37
C MET A 81 5.51 16.80 -5.82
N VAL A 82 5.86 17.76 -4.96
CA VAL A 82 5.70 19.20 -5.22
C VAL A 82 7.06 19.91 -5.04
N SER A 83 7.68 20.34 -6.14
CA SER A 83 9.03 20.98 -6.14
C SER A 83 8.97 22.51 -6.08
N ARG A 84 7.93 23.05 -5.46
CA ARG A 84 7.63 24.48 -5.29
C ARG A 84 6.77 24.68 -4.04
N GLU A 85 6.62 25.92 -3.61
CA GLU A 85 5.66 26.29 -2.57
C GLU A 85 4.23 25.90 -2.96
N ILE A 86 3.44 25.44 -1.98
CA ILE A 86 1.99 25.24 -2.14
C ILE A 86 1.35 26.60 -2.38
N ARG A 87 0.49 26.69 -3.41
CA ARG A 87 -0.20 27.95 -3.70
C ARG A 87 -1.40 28.13 -2.79
N THR A 88 -1.77 29.37 -2.52
CA THR A 88 -2.95 29.69 -1.70
C THR A 88 -4.21 28.99 -2.22
N GLU A 89 -4.41 28.96 -3.54
CA GLU A 89 -5.59 28.30 -4.14
C GLU A 89 -5.61 26.79 -3.91
N GLU A 90 -4.46 26.17 -3.69
CA GLU A 90 -4.32 24.73 -3.42
C GLU A 90 -4.58 24.46 -1.93
N THR A 91 -4.09 25.33 -1.04
CA THR A 91 -4.43 25.28 0.39
C THR A 91 -5.92 25.50 0.63
N ASP A 92 -6.56 26.40 -0.11
CA ASP A 92 -8.02 26.62 -0.06
C ASP A 92 -8.82 25.37 -0.46
N GLN A 93 -8.20 24.46 -1.23
CA GLN A 93 -8.77 23.17 -1.64
C GLN A 93 -8.40 22.03 -0.67
N GLY A 94 -7.66 22.32 0.41
CA GLY A 94 -7.28 21.35 1.44
C GLY A 94 -5.88 20.78 1.32
N ALA A 95 -5.02 21.32 0.44
CA ALA A 95 -3.61 20.94 0.43
C ALA A 95 -2.92 21.43 1.71
N ALA A 96 -2.20 20.51 2.38
CA ALA A 96 -1.45 20.77 3.61
C ALA A 96 -0.12 20.02 3.61
#